data_AF-A0A0N1FS86-F1
#
_entry.id   AF-A0A0N1FS86-F1
#
_cell.length_a   1.000
_cell.length_b   1.000
_cell.length_c   1.000
_cell.angle_alpha   90.00
_cell.angle_beta   90.00
_cell.angle_gamma   90.00
#
_symmetry.space_group_name_H-M   'P 1'
#
loop_
_entity.id
_entity.type
_entity.pdbx_description
1 polymer ?
#
loop_
_entity_poly.entity_id
_entity_poly.type
_entity_poly.pdbx_seq_one_letter_code
_entity_poly.pdbx_strand_id
1 'polypeptide(L)' 'MFHAKLGRMSVAEPRRIVLFRHAKADWPQVADHERPLADRGRKDAAVAGRKLADSGIAFDLALCSTSTRTRETWKLAV' A
#
# COMPACT_ATOMS: atom_id res chain seq x y z
N MET A 1 25.57 1.08 6.17
CA MET A 1 25.10 0.46 7.43
C MET A 1 24.11 1.41 8.09
N PHE A 2 22.81 1.17 7.97
CA PHE A 2 21.79 1.86 8.79
C PHE A 2 21.17 0.81 9.70
N HIS A 3 21.72 0.67 10.90
CA HIS A 3 21.03 -0.01 11.99
C HIS A 3 20.03 0.99 12.57
N ALA A 4 18.82 1.04 12.00
CA ALA A 4 17.69 1.62 12.71
C ALA A 4 17.44 0.74 13.93
N LYS A 5 17.86 1.22 15.10
CA LYS A 5 17.59 0.60 16.39
C LYS A 5 16.07 0.62 16.53
N LEU A 6 15.39 -0.50 16.23
CA LEU A 6 14.00 -0.70 16.63
C LEU A 6 13.98 -0.66 18.16
N GLY A 7 13.79 0.53 18.72
CA GLY A 7 13.53 0.70 20.15
C GLY A 7 12.33 -0.17 20.52
N ARG A 8 12.33 -0.72 21.74
CA ARG A 8 11.25 -1.58 22.25
C ARG A 8 9.89 -0.95 21.91
N MET A 9 9.18 -1.57 20.98
CA MET A 9 7.83 -1.18 20.59
C MET A 9 6.90 -1.65 21.72
N SER A 10 6.54 -0.76 22.65
CA SER A 10 5.51 -1.05 23.65
C SER A 10 4.12 -0.88 23.02
N VAL A 11 3.13 -1.61 23.54
CA VAL A 11 1.71 -1.47 23.16
C VAL A 11 1.10 -0.20 23.76
N ALA A 12 1.76 0.39 24.76
CA ALA A 12 1.26 1.54 25.51
C ALA A 12 1.30 2.85 24.70
N GLU A 13 2.16 2.96 23.69
CA GLU A 13 2.25 4.15 22.85
C GLU A 13 1.22 4.13 21.71
N PRO A 14 0.33 5.13 21.61
CA PRO A 14 -0.66 5.20 20.54
C PRO A 14 0.00 5.22 19.16
N ARG A 15 -0.52 4.41 18.23
CA ARG A 15 -0.12 4.45 16.82
C ARG A 15 -1.32 4.65 15.92
N ARG A 16 -1.11 5.44 14.86
CA ARG A 16 -2.07 5.56 13.78
C ARG A 16 -1.74 4.51 12.73
N ILE A 17 -2.70 3.64 12.44
CA ILE A 17 -2.62 2.66 11.36
C ILE A 17 -3.56 3.11 10.26
N VAL A 18 -3.04 3.24 9.05
CA VAL A 18 -3.87 3.50 7.86
C VAL A 18 -3.92 2.23 7.02
N LEU A 19 -5.15 1.80 6.70
CA LEU A 19 -5.40 0.65 5.85
C LEU A 19 -5.68 1.12 4.43
N PHE A 20 -4.83 0.67 3.49
CA PHE A 20 -4.95 1.01 2.07
C PHE A 20 -5.16 -0.27 1.25
N ARG A 21 -6.39 -0.49 0.80
CA ARG A 21 -6.76 -1.68 0.01
C ARG A 21 -6.19 -1.55 -1.42
N HIS A 22 -5.73 -2.66 -2.00
CA HIS A 22 -5.39 -2.71 -3.41
C HIS A 22 -6.55 -2.25 -4.31
N ALA A 23 -6.23 -1.60 -5.43
CA ALA A 23 -7.23 -1.18 -6.42
C ALA A 23 -7.78 -2.40 -7.19
N LYS A 24 -8.71 -2.14 -8.13
CA LYS A 24 -9.37 -3.19 -8.90
C LYS A 24 -8.35 -4.04 -9.66
N ALA A 25 -8.28 -5.33 -9.31
CA ALA A 25 -7.49 -6.32 -10.03
C ALA A 25 -8.17 -6.76 -11.34
N ASP A 26 -7.38 -7.21 -12.29
CA ASP A 26 -7.82 -7.89 -13.50
C ASP A 26 -8.06 -9.39 -13.25
N TRP A 27 -8.55 -10.11 -14.26
CA TRP A 27 -8.84 -11.55 -14.24
C TRP A 27 -8.21 -12.34 -15.41
N PRO A 28 -6.87 -12.30 -15.59
CA PRO A 28 -6.20 -13.17 -16.57
C PRO A 28 -6.03 -14.60 -16.04
N GLN A 29 -5.64 -15.53 -16.92
CA GLN A 29 -5.36 -16.93 -16.59
C GLN A 29 -3.97 -17.08 -15.93
N VAL A 30 -3.84 -16.56 -14.71
CA VAL A 30 -2.63 -16.62 -13.85
C VAL A 30 -3.03 -16.96 -12.41
N ALA A 31 -2.06 -17.32 -11.57
CA ALA A 31 -2.33 -17.55 -10.15
C ALA A 31 -2.89 -16.28 -9.47
N ASP A 32 -3.77 -16.40 -8.47
CA ASP A 32 -4.43 -15.23 -7.86
C ASP A 32 -3.42 -14.18 -7.38
N HIS A 33 -2.32 -14.65 -6.77
CA HIS A 33 -1.28 -13.80 -6.22
C HIS A 33 -0.58 -12.94 -7.30
N GLU A 34 -0.57 -13.41 -8.55
CA GLU A 34 0.06 -12.77 -9.70
C GLU A 34 -0.88 -11.84 -10.47
N ARG A 35 -2.19 -11.85 -10.14
CA ARG A 35 -3.18 -11.02 -10.84
C ARG A 35 -2.79 -9.54 -10.78
N PRO A 36 -2.67 -8.87 -11.94
CA PRO A 36 -2.33 -7.45 -12.00
C PRO A 36 -3.56 -6.58 -11.73
N LEU A 37 -3.35 -5.26 -11.69
CA LEU A 37 -4.42 -4.28 -11.77
C LEU A 37 -5.06 -4.26 -13.16
N ALA A 38 -6.38 -4.12 -13.19
CA ALA A 38 -7.10 -3.74 -14.39
C ALA A 38 -6.82 -2.28 -14.74
N ASP A 39 -7.06 -1.88 -16.00
CA ASP A 39 -6.84 -0.49 -16.45
C ASP A 39 -7.55 0.54 -15.57
N ARG A 40 -8.78 0.25 -15.17
CA ARG A 40 -9.51 1.09 -14.24
C ARG A 40 -8.84 1.15 -12.86
N GLY A 41 -8.35 0.01 -12.38
CA GLY A 41 -7.63 -0.09 -11.12
C GLY A 41 -6.36 0.75 -11.08
N ARG A 42 -5.61 0.83 -12.20
CA ARG A 42 -4.42 1.69 -12.30
C ARG A 42 -4.78 3.17 -12.12
N LYS A 43 -5.88 3.63 -12.74
CA LYS A 43 -6.37 5.00 -12.59
C LYS A 43 -6.86 5.28 -11.16
N ASP A 44 -7.62 4.34 -10.58
CA ASP A 44 -8.15 4.46 -9.23
C ASP A 44 -7.04 4.47 -8.16
N ALA A 45 -5.98 3.68 -8.35
CA ALA A 45 -4.82 3.65 -7.46
C ALA A 45 -4.18 5.04 -7.33
N ALA A 46 -3.96 5.73 -8.46
CA ALA A 46 -3.40 7.08 -8.46
C ALA A 46 -4.33 8.11 -7.80
N VAL A 47 -5.65 7.99 -8.00
CA VAL A 47 -6.64 8.86 -7.32
C VAL A 47 -6.62 8.63 -5.81
N ALA A 48 -6.58 7.38 -5.38
CA ALA A 48 -6.54 7.02 -3.96
C ALA A 48 -5.24 7.48 -3.30
N GLY A 49 -4.10 7.38 -4.00
CA GLY A 49 -2.81 7.90 -3.54
C GLY A 49 -2.82 9.42 -3.32
N ARG A 50 -3.38 10.19 -4.25
CA ARG A 50 -3.56 11.64 -4.06
C ARG A 50 -4.40 11.96 -2.83
N LYS A 51 -5.53 11.27 -2.64
CA LYS A 51 -6.37 11.45 -1.44
C LYS A 51 -5.62 11.09 -0.15
N LEU A 52 -4.73 10.10 -0.19
CA LEU A 52 -3.89 9.73 0.93
C LEU A 52 -2.88 10.84 1.24
N ALA A 53 -2.23 11.42 0.23
CA ALA A 53 -1.32 12.55 0.40
C ALA A 53 -2.05 13.80 0.93
N ASP A 54 -3.22 14.12 0.37
CA ASP A 54 -4.05 15.27 0.76
C ASP A 54 -4.59 15.15 2.21
N SER A 55 -4.57 13.96 2.80
CA SER A 55 -4.99 13.74 4.19
C SER A 55 -4.04 14.37 5.23
N GLY A 56 -2.81 14.72 4.83
CA GLY A 56 -1.79 15.25 5.74
C GLY A 56 -1.27 14.25 6.76
N ILE A 57 -1.60 12.95 6.62
CA ILE A 57 -1.09 11.90 7.50
C ILE A 57 0.33 11.55 7.06
N ALA A 58 1.31 11.76 7.95
CA ALA A 58 2.68 11.31 7.75
C ALA A 58 2.80 9.80 8.04
N PHE A 59 3.60 9.10 7.23
CA PHE A 59 3.88 7.67 7.37
C PHE A 59 5.38 7.42 7.49
N ASP A 60 5.80 6.74 8.56
CA ASP A 60 7.19 6.31 8.73
C ASP A 60 7.48 4.95 8.10
N LEU A 61 6.44 4.13 7.91
CA LEU A 61 6.55 2.76 7.40
C LEU A 61 5.32 2.37 6.59
N ALA A 62 5.55 1.82 5.40
CA ALA A 62 4.54 1.16 4.59
C ALA A 62 4.79 -0.36 4.55
N LEU A 63 3.80 -1.15 4.98
CA LEU A 63 3.79 -2.60 4.82
C LEU A 63 2.89 -2.95 3.63
N CYS A 64 3.45 -3.62 2.64
CA CYS A 64 2.76 -3.97 1.41
C CYS A 64 2.69 -5.48 1.24
N SER A 65 1.49 -6.02 0.97
CA SER A 65 1.32 -7.42 0.55
C SER A 65 2.21 -7.72 -0.66
N THR A 66 2.65 -8.97 -0.76
CA THR A 66 3.48 -9.47 -1.87
C THR A 66 2.71 -9.63 -3.18
N SER A 67 1.37 -9.60 -3.17
CA SER A 67 0.55 -9.78 -4.37
C SER A 67 0.77 -8.68 -5.41
N THR A 68 0.76 -9.04 -6.69
CA THR A 68 1.05 -8.12 -7.81
C THR A 68 0.13 -6.90 -7.78
N ARG A 69 -1.19 -7.09 -7.70
CA ARG A 69 -2.18 -6.00 -7.58
C ARG A 69 -1.88 -5.02 -6.43
N THR A 70 -1.37 -5.50 -5.30
CA THR A 70 -1.10 -4.62 -4.14
C THR A 70 0.16 -3.81 -4.37
N ARG A 71 1.24 -4.42 -4.87
CA ARG A 71 2.48 -3.73 -5.22
C ARG A 71 2.28 -2.70 -6.33
N GLU A 72 1.52 -3.04 -7.36
CA GLU A 72 1.16 -2.09 -8.42
C GLU A 72 0.31 -0.93 -7.89
N THR A 73 -0.64 -1.20 -6.99
CA THR A 73 -1.44 -0.13 -6.36
C THR A 73 -0.52 0.82 -5.60
N TRP A 74 0.39 0.28 -4.77
CA TRP A 74 1.31 1.09 -3.99
C TRP A 74 2.23 1.93 -4.88
N LYS A 75 2.82 1.34 -5.93
CA LYS A 75 3.68 2.05 -6.88
C LYS A 75 2.97 3.22 -7.58
N LEU A 76 1.66 3.14 -7.77
CA LEU A 76 0.87 4.21 -8.39
C LEU A 76 0.32 5.22 -7.38
N ALA A 77 0.31 4.87 -6.10
CA ALA A 77 -0.26 5.68 -5.03
C ALA A 77 0.75 6.60 -4.35
N VAL A 78 2.04 6.30 -4.44
CA VAL A 78 3.15 7.11 -3.88
C VAL A 78 4.09 7.66 -4.93
#